data_AF-B6J386-F1
#
_entry.id   AF-B6J386-F1
#
_cell.length_a   1.000
_cell.length_b   1.000
_cell.length_c   1.000
_cell.angle_alpha   90.00
_cell.angle_beta   90.00
_cell.angle_gamma   90.00
#
_symmetry.space_group_name_H-M   'P 1'
#
loop_
_entity.id
_entity.type
_entity.pdbx_description
1 polymer ?
#
loop_
_entity_poly.entity_id
_entity_poly.type
_entity_poly.pdbx_seq_one_letter_code
_entity_poly.pdbx_strand_id
1 'polypeptide(L)'
;MAKQAIKRAKILAVKNNNKIGVLLINLGTPDEPSVPAVRRYLRQFLSDPKVIDVPSLVRWIIVHLCILPFRPKRSAKLYQKIWMPEGSPLLVYSEMLRERVGETLGDDFCVALGMRYGKPSIETALKKLQEAQCRQLIVLPLFPQYSTSTTASALEGVRAKNSFKEMTVIDRFFEEPHYIDSMTTLIHENLNEFQPDYFLFSYHGLPERHLVKSGCQLAICNRKNNCSPISSSNENCYRAQCFETSRLIAKKLNLTDQQYGVAFQSRLGRAKWIEPYTDKYLIELSKKGIKKLMVVCPSFPVDCLETLEEIGIRAQSQWQRLGGETLKLIPSLNAHPQWVNAIAKMAKKSLQLF
;
A
#
# COMPACT_ATOMS: atom_id res chain seq x y z
N MET A 1 37.70 -33.36 -9.09
CA MET A 1 38.26 -31.98 -9.15
C MET A 1 37.62 -31.11 -10.24
N ALA A 2 37.49 -31.58 -11.49
CA ALA A 2 36.93 -30.77 -12.60
C ALA A 2 35.50 -30.22 -12.36
N LYS A 3 34.57 -31.00 -11.78
CA LYS A 3 33.21 -30.52 -11.44
C LYS A 3 33.20 -29.38 -10.41
N GLN A 4 34.10 -29.43 -9.41
CA GLN A 4 34.25 -28.34 -8.44
C GLN A 4 34.89 -27.11 -9.08
N ALA A 5 35.87 -27.29 -9.99
CA ALA A 5 36.45 -26.19 -10.75
C ALA A 5 35.41 -25.51 -11.65
N ILE A 6 34.52 -26.25 -12.32
CA ILE A 6 33.41 -25.68 -13.11
C ILE A 6 32.40 -24.96 -12.22
N LYS A 7 32.07 -25.51 -11.04
CA LYS A 7 31.19 -24.83 -10.08
C LYS A 7 31.83 -23.54 -9.56
N ARG A 8 33.13 -23.56 -9.23
CA ARG A 8 33.91 -22.38 -8.82
C ARG A 8 34.08 -21.38 -9.95
N ALA A 9 34.26 -21.82 -11.18
CA ALA A 9 34.35 -20.97 -12.37
C ALA A 9 32.99 -20.35 -12.72
N LYS A 10 31.89 -21.07 -12.53
CA LYS A 10 30.54 -20.46 -12.59
C LYS A 10 30.35 -19.44 -11.47
N ILE A 11 30.80 -19.72 -10.24
CA ILE A 11 30.73 -18.78 -9.11
C ILE A 11 31.65 -17.56 -9.33
N LEU A 12 32.86 -17.75 -9.88
CA LEU A 12 33.82 -16.68 -10.16
C LEU A 12 33.45 -15.89 -11.42
N ALA A 13 32.86 -16.53 -12.43
CA ALA A 13 32.26 -15.84 -13.57
C ALA A 13 30.99 -15.09 -13.17
N VAL A 14 30.36 -15.43 -12.05
CA VAL A 14 29.28 -14.63 -11.43
C VAL A 14 29.82 -13.41 -10.69
N LYS A 15 31.14 -13.31 -10.40
CA LYS A 15 31.75 -12.00 -10.06
C LYS A 15 31.69 -11.00 -11.22
N ASN A 16 31.25 -11.43 -12.40
CA ASN A 16 30.85 -10.54 -13.49
C ASN A 16 29.46 -9.95 -13.18
N ASN A 17 29.43 -9.00 -12.25
CA ASN A 17 28.44 -7.92 -12.03
C ASN A 17 26.96 -8.17 -12.39
N ASN A 18 26.41 -9.36 -12.14
CA ASN A 18 25.05 -9.73 -12.52
C ASN A 18 24.01 -9.40 -11.44
N LYS A 19 24.06 -8.18 -10.89
CA LYS A 19 23.11 -7.78 -9.84
C LYS A 19 21.67 -7.72 -10.38
N ILE A 20 20.72 -8.06 -9.52
CA ILE A 20 19.29 -7.95 -9.81
C ILE A 20 18.76 -6.69 -9.12
N GLY A 21 18.17 -5.80 -9.90
CA GLY A 21 17.56 -4.58 -9.38
C GLY A 21 16.18 -4.89 -8.82
N VAL A 22 15.88 -4.42 -7.61
CA VAL A 22 14.54 -4.45 -7.00
C VAL A 22 14.09 -3.01 -6.80
N LEU A 23 13.05 -2.61 -7.54
CA LEU A 23 12.43 -1.32 -7.40
C LEU A 23 11.17 -1.43 -6.53
N LEU A 24 11.28 -0.96 -5.29
CA LEU A 24 10.12 -0.74 -4.43
C LEU A 24 9.45 0.57 -4.82
N ILE A 25 8.13 0.55 -5.01
CA ILE A 25 7.38 1.76 -5.38
C ILE A 25 6.33 2.07 -4.34
N ASN A 26 6.33 3.29 -3.83
CA ASN A 26 5.26 3.79 -2.99
C ASN A 26 4.55 4.99 -3.67
N LEU A 27 3.41 5.42 -3.14
CA LEU A 27 2.60 6.47 -3.76
C LEU A 27 3.37 7.80 -3.82
N GLY A 28 4.03 8.13 -2.70
CA GLY A 28 4.74 9.37 -2.51
C GLY A 28 4.07 10.32 -1.53
N THR A 29 4.82 11.33 -1.11
CA THR A 29 4.46 12.26 -0.04
C THR A 29 5.08 13.65 -0.33
N PRO A 30 4.58 14.76 0.27
CA PRO A 30 5.23 16.06 0.19
C PRO A 30 6.65 16.04 0.76
N ASP A 31 7.53 16.92 0.26
CA ASP A 31 8.90 17.06 0.77
C ASP A 31 8.92 17.57 2.23
N GLU A 32 7.91 18.36 2.60
CA GLU A 32 7.76 19.02 3.91
C GLU A 32 6.27 19.17 4.24
N PRO A 33 5.89 19.32 5.52
CA PRO A 33 4.50 19.49 5.93
C PRO A 33 4.05 20.96 5.79
N SER A 34 4.57 21.65 4.77
CA SER A 34 4.30 23.06 4.47
C SER A 34 3.27 23.20 3.35
N VAL A 35 2.50 24.29 3.37
CA VAL A 35 1.46 24.54 2.36
C VAL A 35 2.02 24.53 0.92
N PRO A 36 3.19 25.14 0.62
CA PRO A 36 3.77 25.09 -0.73
C PRO A 36 4.16 23.67 -1.17
N ALA A 37 4.80 22.88 -0.29
CA ALA A 37 5.23 21.51 -0.60
C ALA A 37 4.02 20.59 -0.84
N VAL A 38 3.01 20.67 0.03
CA VAL A 38 1.75 19.93 -0.12
C VAL A 38 1.03 20.32 -1.41
N ARG A 39 1.00 21.62 -1.76
CA ARG A 39 0.40 22.09 -3.02
C ARG A 39 1.13 21.50 -4.24
N ARG A 40 2.46 21.45 -4.22
CA ARG A 40 3.26 20.86 -5.30
C ARG A 40 2.99 19.37 -5.46
N TYR A 41 3.02 18.62 -4.35
CA TYR A 41 2.68 17.20 -4.32
C TYR A 41 1.27 16.92 -4.85
N LEU A 42 0.25 17.60 -4.31
CA LEU A 42 -1.14 17.43 -4.73
C LEU A 42 -1.36 17.78 -6.21
N ARG A 43 -0.64 18.77 -6.74
CA ARG A 43 -0.70 19.11 -8.17
C ARG A 43 -0.22 17.93 -9.01
N GLN A 44 0.91 17.33 -8.67
CA GLN A 44 1.45 16.19 -9.43
C GLN A 44 0.51 14.97 -9.31
N PHE A 45 0.11 14.63 -8.09
CA PHE A 45 -0.75 13.48 -7.81
C PHE A 45 -2.12 13.58 -8.50
N LEU A 46 -2.82 14.70 -8.30
CA LEU A 46 -4.20 14.84 -8.77
C LEU A 46 -4.32 15.20 -10.26
N SER A 47 -3.21 15.54 -10.92
CA SER A 47 -3.17 15.74 -12.38
C SER A 47 -3.08 14.42 -13.15
N ASP A 48 -2.77 13.29 -12.48
CA ASP A 48 -2.71 11.98 -13.10
C ASP A 48 -4.12 11.51 -13.53
N PRO A 49 -4.33 11.15 -14.82
CA PRO A 49 -5.62 10.69 -15.33
C PRO A 49 -6.12 9.37 -14.72
N LYS A 50 -5.26 8.58 -14.08
CA LYS A 50 -5.69 7.38 -13.36
C LYS A 50 -6.18 7.67 -11.94
N VAL A 51 -5.88 8.85 -11.40
CA VAL A 51 -6.33 9.29 -10.07
C VAL A 51 -7.65 10.05 -10.19
N ILE A 52 -7.71 11.02 -11.12
CA ILE A 52 -8.94 11.71 -11.49
C ILE A 52 -9.24 11.44 -12.97
N ASP A 53 -10.02 10.39 -13.20
CA ASP A 53 -10.39 9.83 -14.51
C ASP A 53 -11.54 10.55 -15.21
N VAL A 54 -11.47 11.88 -15.26
CA VAL A 54 -12.37 12.77 -16.03
C VAL A 54 -11.62 13.41 -17.20
N PRO A 55 -12.32 14.01 -18.19
CA PRO A 55 -11.67 14.70 -19.31
C PRO A 55 -10.64 15.75 -18.85
N SER A 56 -9.57 15.93 -19.62
CA SER A 56 -8.40 16.73 -19.23
C SER A 56 -8.73 18.14 -18.78
N LEU A 57 -9.59 18.84 -19.52
CA LEU A 57 -10.03 20.21 -19.17
C LEU A 57 -10.81 20.24 -17.85
N VAL A 58 -11.71 19.27 -17.64
CA VAL A 58 -12.48 19.15 -16.40
C VAL A 58 -11.56 18.84 -15.21
N ARG A 59 -10.60 17.93 -15.40
CA ARG A 59 -9.58 17.64 -14.37
C ARG A 59 -8.77 18.89 -14.04
N TRP A 60 -8.32 19.62 -15.06
CA TRP A 60 -7.57 20.86 -14.88
C TRP A 60 -8.35 21.87 -14.04
N ILE A 61 -9.62 22.12 -14.35
CA ILE A 61 -10.51 23.01 -13.58
C ILE A 61 -10.61 22.53 -12.12
N ILE A 62 -10.91 21.26 -11.90
CA ILE A 62 -11.04 20.69 -10.54
C ILE A 62 -9.75 20.87 -9.75
N VAL A 63 -8.60 20.51 -10.33
CA VAL A 63 -7.32 20.57 -9.64
C VAL A 63 -6.92 22.02 -9.38
N HIS A 64 -6.88 22.86 -10.41
CA HIS A 64 -6.32 24.20 -10.34
C HIS A 64 -7.24 25.24 -9.70
N LEU A 65 -8.57 25.13 -9.88
CA LEU A 65 -9.53 26.11 -9.39
C LEU A 65 -10.25 25.68 -8.12
N CYS A 66 -10.42 24.37 -7.88
CA CYS A 66 -11.15 23.89 -6.71
C CYS A 66 -10.23 23.28 -5.64
N ILE A 67 -9.22 22.49 -6.00
CA ILE A 67 -8.44 21.75 -4.99
C ILE A 67 -7.22 22.55 -4.53
N LEU A 68 -6.34 22.97 -5.44
CA LEU A 68 -5.06 23.60 -5.11
C LEU A 68 -5.16 24.96 -4.39
N PRO A 69 -6.23 25.78 -4.56
CA PRO A 69 -6.38 27.00 -3.79
C PRO A 69 -6.71 26.72 -2.31
N PHE A 70 -7.59 25.75 -2.03
CA PHE A 70 -8.20 25.59 -0.70
C PHE A 70 -7.66 24.40 0.10
N ARG A 71 -7.43 23.24 -0.54
CA ARG A 71 -7.09 21.98 0.14
C ARG A 71 -5.70 21.95 0.77
N PRO A 72 -4.63 22.48 0.14
CA PRO A 72 -3.27 22.35 0.69
C PRO A 72 -3.12 22.87 2.10
N LYS A 73 -3.80 23.96 2.48
CA LYS A 73 -3.75 24.50 3.85
C LYS A 73 -4.28 23.50 4.89
N ARG A 74 -5.34 22.77 4.56
CA ARG A 74 -5.92 21.74 5.44
C ARG A 74 -5.02 20.52 5.46
N SER A 75 -4.62 20.02 4.28
CA SER A 75 -3.74 18.84 4.18
C SER A 75 -2.40 19.04 4.86
N ALA A 76 -1.78 20.23 4.76
CA ALA A 76 -0.54 20.54 5.48
C ALA A 76 -0.69 20.35 6.98
N LYS A 77 -1.78 20.84 7.59
CA LYS A 77 -2.05 20.61 9.02
C LYS A 77 -2.18 19.12 9.37
N LEU A 78 -2.73 18.30 8.47
CA LEU A 78 -2.83 16.86 8.69
C LEU A 78 -1.45 16.20 8.64
N TYR A 79 -0.62 16.55 7.64
CA TYR A 79 0.76 16.08 7.58
C TYR A 79 1.59 16.53 8.79
N GLN A 80 1.41 17.76 9.28
CA GLN A 80 2.10 18.27 10.47
C GLN A 80 1.84 17.41 11.72
N LYS A 81 0.64 16.85 11.88
CA LYS A 81 0.29 16.02 13.05
C LYS A 81 1.07 14.71 13.12
N ILE A 82 1.58 14.22 11.99
CA ILE A 82 2.23 12.92 11.88
C ILE A 82 3.69 13.03 11.44
N TRP A 83 4.20 14.26 11.27
CA TRP A 83 5.53 14.47 10.72
C TRP A 83 6.59 14.04 11.74
N MET A 84 7.55 13.22 11.30
CA MET A 84 8.68 12.77 12.12
C MET A 84 9.85 13.75 11.97
N PRO A 85 10.78 13.80 12.94
CA PRO A 85 12.02 14.58 12.78
C PRO A 85 12.78 14.28 11.49
N GLU A 86 12.75 13.01 11.05
CA GLU A 86 13.42 12.53 9.85
C GLU A 86 12.62 12.78 8.55
N GLY A 87 11.33 13.14 8.66
CA GLY A 87 10.48 13.45 7.51
C GLY A 87 9.08 12.86 7.59
N SER A 88 8.44 12.69 6.42
CA SER A 88 7.16 12.01 6.33
C SER A 88 7.29 10.54 6.71
N PRO A 89 6.43 9.98 7.59
CA PRO A 89 6.42 8.55 7.94
C PRO A 89 6.48 7.63 6.71
N LEU A 90 5.69 7.94 5.68
CA LEU A 90 5.69 7.16 4.42
C LEU A 90 7.10 7.02 3.83
N LEU A 91 7.88 8.10 3.79
CA LEU A 91 9.23 8.10 3.22
C LEU A 91 10.22 7.43 4.17
N VAL A 92 10.20 7.81 5.46
CA VAL A 92 11.10 7.27 6.49
C VAL A 92 10.98 5.74 6.56
N TYR A 93 9.77 5.22 6.75
CA TYR A 93 9.55 3.78 6.84
C TYR A 93 9.76 3.06 5.50
N SER A 94 9.51 3.70 4.35
CA SER A 94 9.82 3.10 3.05
C SER A 94 11.34 2.97 2.82
N GLU A 95 12.14 3.93 3.26
CA GLU A 95 13.61 3.85 3.18
C GLU A 95 14.15 2.79 4.14
N MET A 96 13.64 2.73 5.37
CA MET A 96 13.99 1.63 6.31
C MET A 96 13.65 0.25 5.72
N LEU A 97 12.49 0.12 5.08
CA LEU A 97 12.10 -1.12 4.41
C LEU A 97 13.04 -1.45 3.25
N ARG A 98 13.39 -0.45 2.41
CA ARG A 98 14.34 -0.61 1.30
C ARG A 98 15.70 -1.12 1.81
N GLU A 99 16.22 -0.54 2.89
CA GLU A 99 17.50 -0.92 3.49
C GLU A 99 17.48 -2.37 3.99
N ARG A 100 16.52 -2.72 4.84
CA ARG A 100 16.43 -4.08 5.41
C ARG A 100 16.16 -5.15 4.36
N VAL A 101 15.38 -4.84 3.33
CA VAL A 101 15.18 -5.75 2.19
C VAL A 101 16.48 -5.95 1.43
N GLY A 102 17.27 -4.90 1.23
CA GLY A 102 18.60 -4.97 0.63
C GLY A 102 19.55 -5.87 1.43
N GLU A 103 19.63 -5.65 2.74
CA GLU A 103 20.44 -6.47 3.66
C GLU A 103 20.03 -7.95 3.61
N THR A 104 18.72 -8.23 3.59
CA THR A 104 18.18 -9.60 3.59
C THR A 104 18.37 -10.31 2.24
N LEU A 105 18.34 -9.56 1.13
CA LEU A 105 18.56 -10.12 -0.20
C LEU A 105 20.04 -10.43 -0.47
N GLY A 106 20.95 -9.63 0.08
CA GLY A 106 22.39 -9.77 -0.08
C GLY A 106 22.96 -9.11 -1.34
N ASP A 107 24.27 -9.27 -1.55
CA ASP A 107 25.07 -8.50 -2.53
C ASP A 107 24.69 -8.71 -4.00
N ASP A 108 24.00 -9.82 -4.31
CA ASP A 108 23.50 -10.13 -5.64
C ASP A 108 22.30 -9.24 -6.03
N PHE A 109 21.74 -8.47 -5.10
CA PHE A 109 20.61 -7.59 -5.32
C PHE A 109 20.97 -6.12 -5.06
N CYS A 110 20.32 -5.22 -5.78
CA CYS A 110 20.34 -3.79 -5.49
C CYS A 110 18.90 -3.30 -5.31
N VAL A 111 18.57 -2.73 -4.15
CA VAL A 111 17.21 -2.31 -3.83
C VAL A 111 17.11 -0.78 -3.84
N ALA A 112 16.24 -0.25 -4.71
CA ALA A 112 15.96 1.17 -4.82
C ALA A 112 14.50 1.48 -4.48
N LEU A 113 14.27 2.63 -3.86
CA LEU A 113 12.93 3.17 -3.60
C LEU A 113 12.61 4.27 -4.60
N GLY A 114 11.44 4.18 -5.22
CA GLY A 114 10.86 5.24 -6.05
C GLY A 114 9.45 5.60 -5.59
N MET A 115 9.17 6.89 -5.50
CA MET A 115 7.82 7.41 -5.29
C MET A 115 7.16 7.67 -6.64
N ARG A 116 5.89 7.27 -6.77
CA ARG A 116 5.11 7.60 -7.97
C ARG A 116 4.96 9.12 -8.12
N TYR A 117 4.77 9.83 -7.02
CA TYR A 117 4.73 11.29 -6.97
C TYR A 117 5.73 11.82 -5.93
N GLY A 118 6.48 12.88 -6.25
CA GLY A 118 7.51 13.41 -5.35
C GLY A 118 8.87 12.71 -5.43
N LYS A 119 9.62 12.75 -4.32
CA LYS A 119 11.02 12.30 -4.22
C LYS A 119 11.19 11.14 -3.20
N PRO A 120 12.16 10.23 -3.40
CA PRO A 120 12.92 10.01 -4.64
C PRO A 120 11.98 9.57 -5.77
N SER A 121 12.18 10.03 -7.00
CA SER A 121 11.28 9.67 -8.11
C SER A 121 11.56 8.26 -8.63
N ILE A 122 10.58 7.64 -9.29
CA ILE A 122 10.80 6.38 -10.04
C ILE A 122 12.00 6.51 -11.01
N GLU A 123 12.13 7.64 -11.70
CA GLU A 123 13.24 7.90 -12.63
C GLU A 123 14.60 7.89 -11.92
N THR A 124 14.71 8.58 -10.77
CA THR A 124 15.93 8.57 -9.96
C THR A 124 16.25 7.18 -9.43
N ALA A 125 15.23 6.41 -9.03
CA ALA A 125 15.41 5.05 -8.53
C ALA A 125 15.89 4.09 -9.64
N LEU A 126 15.29 4.16 -10.84
CA LEU A 126 15.73 3.40 -12.01
C LEU A 126 17.16 3.75 -12.39
N LYS A 127 17.52 5.03 -12.35
CA LYS A 127 18.89 5.47 -12.63
C LYS A 127 19.91 4.88 -11.65
N LYS A 128 19.60 4.85 -10.35
CA LYS A 128 20.45 4.19 -9.34
C LYS A 128 20.69 2.70 -9.67
N LEU A 129 19.64 1.98 -10.07
CA LEU A 129 19.76 0.56 -10.45
C LEU A 129 20.57 0.36 -11.74
N GLN A 130 20.46 1.29 -12.70
CA GLN A 130 21.27 1.30 -13.93
C GLN A 130 22.75 1.58 -13.63
N GLU A 131 23.03 2.57 -12.78
CA GLU A 131 24.38 2.92 -12.32
C GLU A 131 25.02 1.76 -11.53
N ALA A 132 24.21 0.97 -10.81
CA ALA A 132 24.64 -0.27 -10.16
C ALA A 132 24.80 -1.47 -11.12
N GLN A 133 24.66 -1.25 -12.44
CA GLN A 133 24.79 -2.25 -13.51
C GLN A 133 23.88 -3.48 -13.34
N CYS A 134 22.69 -3.29 -12.78
CA CYS A 134 21.73 -4.38 -12.67
C CYS A 134 21.30 -4.90 -14.07
N ARG A 135 21.14 -6.22 -14.23
CA ARG A 135 20.75 -6.82 -15.52
C ARG A 135 19.24 -7.01 -15.67
N GLN A 136 18.60 -7.37 -14.56
CA GLN A 136 17.16 -7.61 -14.47
C GLN A 136 16.53 -6.64 -13.48
N LEU A 137 15.26 -6.30 -13.70
CA LEU A 137 14.49 -5.45 -12.83
C LEU A 137 13.26 -6.20 -12.29
N ILE A 138 13.14 -6.28 -10.98
CA ILE A 138 11.91 -6.64 -10.28
C ILE A 138 11.23 -5.36 -9.83
N VAL A 139 9.99 -5.16 -10.24
CA VAL A 139 9.17 -4.01 -9.83
C VAL A 139 8.12 -4.48 -8.83
N LEU A 140 8.15 -3.92 -7.63
CA LEU A 140 7.20 -4.21 -6.56
C LEU A 140 6.59 -2.91 -6.04
N PRO A 141 5.41 -2.50 -6.57
CA PRO A 141 4.59 -1.50 -5.93
C PRO A 141 4.13 -1.99 -4.56
N LEU A 142 4.30 -1.20 -3.52
CA LEU A 142 3.92 -1.51 -2.14
C LEU A 142 2.40 -1.34 -1.92
N PHE A 143 1.60 -1.87 -2.84
CA PHE A 143 0.14 -1.87 -2.82
C PHE A 143 -0.33 -3.33 -2.95
N PRO A 144 -0.80 -3.98 -1.87
CA PRO A 144 -1.13 -5.40 -1.93
C PRO A 144 -2.27 -5.68 -2.91
N GLN A 145 -3.31 -4.86 -2.91
CA GLN A 145 -4.44 -4.93 -3.82
C GLN A 145 -4.21 -4.05 -5.06
N TYR A 146 -4.48 -4.62 -6.23
CA TYR A 146 -4.33 -3.93 -7.51
C TYR A 146 -5.40 -2.84 -7.66
N SER A 147 -4.97 -1.64 -8.03
CA SER A 147 -5.90 -0.60 -8.53
C SER A 147 -5.31 0.16 -9.71
N THR A 148 -6.18 0.72 -10.54
CA THR A 148 -5.78 1.58 -11.65
C THR A 148 -5.10 2.87 -11.15
N SER A 149 -5.61 3.45 -10.05
CA SER A 149 -5.12 4.69 -9.46
C SER A 149 -3.76 4.56 -8.76
N THR A 150 -3.37 3.35 -8.36
CA THR A 150 -2.10 3.10 -7.66
C THR A 150 -1.17 2.26 -8.53
N THR A 151 -1.38 0.94 -8.61
CA THR A 151 -0.52 0.00 -9.32
C THR A 151 -0.36 0.36 -10.80
N ALA A 152 -1.46 0.57 -11.53
CA ALA A 152 -1.33 0.85 -12.97
C ALA A 152 -0.63 2.19 -13.24
N SER A 153 -0.86 3.22 -12.41
CA SER A 153 -0.17 4.51 -12.50
C SER A 153 1.33 4.39 -12.18
N ALA A 154 1.67 3.64 -11.13
CA ALA A 154 3.05 3.31 -10.77
C ALA A 154 3.79 2.64 -11.93
N LEU A 155 3.20 1.59 -12.50
CA LEU A 155 3.81 0.83 -13.59
C LEU A 155 3.91 1.64 -14.88
N GLU A 156 2.98 2.54 -15.17
CA GLU A 156 3.12 3.49 -16.29
C GLU A 156 4.33 4.41 -16.08
N GLY A 157 4.52 4.92 -14.86
CA GLY A 157 5.70 5.69 -14.47
C GLY A 157 7.01 4.93 -14.67
N VAL A 158 7.03 3.63 -14.35
CA VAL A 158 8.19 2.76 -14.61
C VAL A 158 8.41 2.59 -16.11
N ARG A 159 7.40 2.15 -16.85
CA ARG A 159 7.52 1.85 -18.29
C ARG A 159 7.98 3.06 -19.11
N ALA A 160 7.52 4.25 -18.75
CA ALA A 160 7.92 5.49 -19.43
C ALA A 160 9.42 5.83 -19.28
N LYS A 161 10.11 5.26 -18.28
CA LYS A 161 11.50 5.59 -17.93
C LYS A 161 12.41 4.35 -17.87
N ASN A 162 11.86 3.17 -18.08
CA ASN A 162 12.57 1.90 -17.96
C ASN A 162 13.43 1.63 -19.20
N SER A 163 14.70 1.30 -18.99
CA SER A 163 15.61 0.80 -20.03
C SER A 163 16.05 -0.66 -19.81
N PHE A 164 15.61 -1.30 -18.72
CA PHE A 164 15.91 -2.70 -18.45
C PHE A 164 15.16 -3.59 -19.45
N LYS A 165 15.88 -4.50 -20.13
CA LYS A 165 15.30 -5.44 -21.10
C LYS A 165 14.43 -6.51 -20.42
N GLU A 166 14.87 -6.98 -19.27
CA GLU A 166 14.19 -8.01 -18.50
C GLU A 166 13.55 -7.36 -17.26
N MET A 167 12.22 -7.30 -17.25
CA MET A 167 11.45 -6.71 -16.16
C MET A 167 10.35 -7.67 -15.73
N THR A 168 10.37 -8.05 -14.46
CA THR A 168 9.29 -8.81 -13.80
C THR A 168 8.52 -7.86 -12.88
N VAL A 169 7.20 -7.97 -12.86
CA VAL A 169 6.34 -7.12 -12.03
C VAL A 169 5.55 -7.98 -11.08
N ILE A 170 5.63 -7.66 -9.78
CA ILE A 170 4.74 -8.20 -8.76
C ILE A 170 3.64 -7.14 -8.57
N ASP A 171 2.57 -7.24 -9.37
CA ASP A 171 1.55 -6.18 -9.47
C ASP A 171 0.50 -6.22 -8.34
N ARG A 172 0.42 -7.34 -7.63
CA ARG A 172 -0.46 -7.59 -6.49
C ARG A 172 0.13 -8.70 -5.63
N PHE A 173 -0.16 -8.66 -4.34
CA PHE A 173 0.27 -9.68 -3.38
C PHE A 173 -0.72 -9.79 -2.20
N PHE A 174 -1.97 -9.36 -2.40
CA PHE A 174 -3.02 -9.30 -1.38
C PHE A 174 -3.37 -10.67 -0.75
N GLU A 175 -3.09 -11.76 -1.46
CA GLU A 175 -3.30 -13.15 -1.04
C GLU A 175 -1.98 -13.93 -0.85
N GLU A 176 -0.82 -13.28 -1.01
CA GLU A 176 0.46 -13.96 -0.87
C GLU A 176 0.63 -14.47 0.58
N PRO A 177 0.82 -15.79 0.81
CA PRO A 177 0.92 -16.36 2.15
C PRO A 177 1.90 -15.64 3.08
N HIS A 178 3.09 -15.24 2.62
CA HIS A 178 4.09 -14.54 3.42
C HIS A 178 3.64 -13.11 3.79
N TYR A 179 2.86 -12.45 2.94
CA TYR A 179 2.25 -11.17 3.28
C TYR A 179 1.16 -11.35 4.35
N ILE A 180 0.26 -12.34 4.17
CA ILE A 180 -0.79 -12.66 5.15
C ILE A 180 -0.19 -13.06 6.51
N ASP A 181 0.86 -13.88 6.51
CA ASP A 181 1.56 -14.29 7.72
C ASP A 181 2.22 -13.09 8.40
N SER A 182 2.82 -12.17 7.64
CA SER A 182 3.41 -10.94 8.20
C SER A 182 2.36 -10.07 8.90
N MET A 183 1.20 -9.87 8.28
CA MET A 183 0.09 -9.14 8.88
C MET A 183 -0.43 -9.84 10.14
N THR A 184 -0.57 -11.16 10.10
CA THR A 184 -1.08 -11.95 11.21
C THR A 184 -0.12 -11.94 12.40
N THR A 185 1.18 -12.09 12.17
CA THR A 185 2.22 -11.98 13.20
C THR A 185 2.15 -10.62 13.89
N LEU A 186 2.10 -9.52 13.11
CA LEU A 186 2.04 -8.18 13.69
C LEU A 186 0.77 -7.96 14.53
N ILE A 187 -0.38 -8.50 14.09
CA ILE A 187 -1.61 -8.45 14.87
C ILE A 187 -1.46 -9.22 16.17
N HIS A 188 -0.94 -10.45 16.14
CA HIS A 188 -0.72 -11.27 17.34
C HIS A 188 0.20 -10.60 18.36
N GLU A 189 1.28 -9.97 17.93
CA GLU A 189 2.20 -9.24 18.81
C GLU A 189 1.50 -8.12 19.59
N ASN A 190 0.49 -7.50 18.99
CA ASN A 190 -0.29 -6.42 19.60
C ASN A 190 -1.49 -6.92 20.43
N LEU A 191 -1.89 -8.20 20.30
CA LEU A 191 -3.01 -8.75 21.09
C LEU A 191 -2.66 -8.90 22.58
N ASN A 192 -1.37 -9.08 22.91
CA ASN A 192 -0.92 -9.20 24.30
C ASN A 192 -1.21 -7.92 25.11
N GLU A 193 -1.08 -6.75 24.49
CA GLU A 193 -1.33 -5.46 25.13
C GLU A 193 -2.80 -5.03 25.06
N PHE A 194 -3.54 -5.55 24.08
CA PHE A 194 -4.89 -5.09 23.79
C PHE A 194 -5.74 -6.22 23.21
N GLN A 195 -6.70 -6.68 23.99
CA GLN A 195 -7.71 -7.65 23.56
C GLN A 195 -8.95 -6.91 23.05
N PRO A 196 -9.20 -6.88 21.73
CA PRO A 196 -10.35 -6.20 21.17
C PRO A 196 -11.62 -7.05 21.26
N ASP A 197 -12.77 -6.40 21.38
CA ASP A 197 -14.06 -7.05 21.17
C ASP A 197 -14.31 -7.31 19.67
N TYR A 198 -13.64 -6.53 18.80
CA TYR A 198 -13.88 -6.54 17.35
C TYR A 198 -12.65 -6.07 16.55
N PHE A 199 -12.48 -6.65 15.36
CA PHE A 199 -11.46 -6.26 14.38
C PHE A 199 -12.08 -5.53 13.19
N LEU A 200 -11.58 -4.34 12.87
CA LEU A 200 -11.96 -3.61 11.68
C LEU A 200 -10.80 -3.55 10.70
N PHE A 201 -10.94 -4.21 9.55
CA PHE A 201 -10.01 -4.07 8.44
C PHE A 201 -10.44 -2.86 7.57
N SER A 202 -9.67 -1.78 7.64
CA SER A 202 -9.94 -0.53 6.93
C SER A 202 -9.00 -0.36 5.74
N TYR A 203 -9.56 -0.23 4.53
CA TYR A 203 -8.81 -0.15 3.27
C TYR A 203 -8.95 1.23 2.64
N HIS A 204 -8.04 1.63 1.75
CA HIS A 204 -8.21 2.88 1.02
C HIS A 204 -9.47 2.81 0.13
N GLY A 205 -10.36 3.79 0.24
CA GLY A 205 -11.54 3.87 -0.61
C GLY A 205 -11.18 4.18 -2.05
N LEU A 206 -12.02 3.78 -2.99
CA LEU A 206 -11.93 4.24 -4.38
C LEU A 206 -13.29 4.75 -4.86
N PRO A 207 -13.36 5.59 -5.90
CA PRO A 207 -14.62 5.84 -6.58
C PRO A 207 -15.21 4.54 -7.14
N GLU A 208 -16.52 4.33 -7.04
CA GLU A 208 -17.15 3.09 -7.54
C GLU A 208 -16.92 2.87 -9.05
N ARG A 209 -16.76 3.95 -9.81
CA ARG A 209 -16.41 3.88 -11.25
C ARG A 209 -15.06 3.19 -11.51
N HIS A 210 -14.10 3.25 -10.58
CA HIS A 210 -12.85 2.50 -10.70
C HIS A 210 -13.09 0.99 -10.55
N LEU A 211 -14.02 0.58 -9.69
CA LEU A 211 -14.41 -0.83 -9.56
C LEU A 211 -15.06 -1.35 -10.85
N VAL A 212 -15.96 -0.57 -11.45
CA VAL A 212 -16.61 -0.95 -12.72
C VAL A 212 -15.54 -1.21 -13.79
N LYS A 213 -14.57 -0.30 -13.92
CA LYS A 213 -13.46 -0.41 -14.88
C LYS A 213 -12.53 -1.59 -14.60
N SER A 214 -12.36 -1.99 -13.34
CA SER A 214 -11.52 -3.13 -12.96
C SER A 214 -12.26 -4.48 -13.02
N GLY A 215 -13.47 -4.52 -13.57
CA GLY A 215 -14.23 -5.76 -13.77
C GLY A 215 -15.15 -6.13 -12.60
N CYS A 216 -15.44 -5.23 -11.66
CA CYS A 216 -16.48 -5.47 -10.66
C CYS A 216 -17.86 -5.44 -11.32
N GLN A 217 -18.39 -6.61 -11.67
CA GLN A 217 -19.71 -6.74 -12.29
C GLN A 217 -20.81 -6.79 -11.22
N LEU A 218 -21.87 -6.00 -11.43
CA LEU A 218 -23.03 -5.98 -10.52
C LEU A 218 -23.75 -7.33 -10.45
N ALA A 219 -23.66 -8.13 -11.51
CA ALA A 219 -24.18 -9.50 -11.56
C ALA A 219 -23.54 -10.42 -10.49
N ILE A 220 -22.31 -10.10 -10.05
CA ILE A 220 -21.55 -10.89 -9.07
C ILE A 220 -21.59 -10.23 -7.69
N CYS A 221 -21.60 -8.89 -7.64
CA CYS A 221 -21.53 -8.15 -6.39
C CYS A 221 -22.43 -6.91 -6.41
N ASN A 222 -23.40 -6.85 -5.50
CA ASN A 222 -24.29 -5.70 -5.32
C ASN A 222 -23.60 -4.48 -4.69
N ARG A 223 -22.30 -4.58 -4.35
CA ARG A 223 -21.45 -3.54 -3.72
C ARG A 223 -21.95 -3.04 -2.36
N LYS A 224 -22.95 -3.69 -1.77
CA LYS A 224 -23.50 -3.38 -0.44
C LYS A 224 -23.08 -4.42 0.59
N ASN A 225 -23.22 -5.70 0.24
CA ASN A 225 -22.87 -6.81 1.12
C ASN A 225 -21.38 -7.15 1.01
N ASN A 226 -20.89 -8.06 1.86
CA ASN A 226 -19.54 -8.59 1.75
C ASN A 226 -19.32 -9.20 0.36
N CYS A 227 -18.17 -8.93 -0.28
CA CYS A 227 -17.83 -9.58 -1.55
C CYS A 227 -17.65 -11.09 -1.33
N SER A 228 -18.06 -11.92 -2.28
CA SER A 228 -17.72 -13.34 -2.31
C SER A 228 -16.19 -13.55 -2.33
N PRO A 229 -15.71 -14.75 -1.95
CA PRO A 229 -14.32 -15.20 -2.17
C PRO A 229 -13.79 -14.88 -3.58
N ILE A 230 -12.48 -14.72 -3.68
CA ILE A 230 -11.84 -14.51 -4.99
C ILE A 230 -12.02 -15.73 -5.87
N SER A 231 -12.33 -15.47 -7.14
CA SER A 231 -12.50 -16.42 -8.23
C SER A 231 -12.15 -15.73 -9.54
N SER A 232 -12.11 -16.48 -10.64
CA SER A 232 -11.89 -15.94 -11.99
C SER A 232 -12.89 -14.83 -12.37
N SER A 233 -14.07 -14.79 -11.75
CA SER A 233 -15.11 -13.81 -12.06
C SER A 233 -14.89 -12.43 -11.39
N ASN A 234 -14.09 -12.36 -10.32
CA ASN A 234 -13.89 -11.14 -9.54
C ASN A 234 -12.44 -10.86 -9.13
N GLU A 235 -11.46 -11.63 -9.63
CA GLU A 235 -10.03 -11.52 -9.28
C GLU A 235 -9.43 -10.12 -9.52
N ASN A 236 -9.96 -9.35 -10.47
CA ASN A 236 -9.51 -7.99 -10.77
C ASN A 236 -10.31 -6.89 -10.03
N CYS A 237 -11.31 -7.27 -9.24
CA CYS A 237 -12.09 -6.34 -8.43
C CYS A 237 -11.33 -5.97 -7.15
N TYR A 238 -10.88 -4.71 -7.04
CA TYR A 238 -10.19 -4.20 -5.84
C TYR A 238 -10.96 -4.48 -4.54
N ARG A 239 -12.29 -4.29 -4.55
CA ARG A 239 -13.13 -4.57 -3.37
C ARG A 239 -13.07 -6.05 -3.00
N ALA A 240 -13.18 -6.96 -3.96
CA ALA A 240 -13.09 -8.39 -3.70
C ALA A 240 -11.72 -8.77 -3.12
N GLN A 241 -10.63 -8.19 -3.65
CA GLN A 241 -9.27 -8.41 -3.13
C GLN A 241 -9.12 -7.94 -1.68
N CYS A 242 -9.74 -6.80 -1.31
CA CYS A 242 -9.75 -6.32 0.07
C CYS A 242 -10.47 -7.30 1.01
N PHE A 243 -11.67 -7.74 0.63
CA PHE A 243 -12.42 -8.75 1.40
C PHE A 243 -11.67 -10.08 1.49
N GLU A 244 -10.93 -10.47 0.46
CA GLU A 244 -10.12 -11.70 0.47
C GLU A 244 -8.95 -11.60 1.45
N THR A 245 -8.18 -10.51 1.42
CA THR A 245 -7.13 -10.28 2.41
C THR A 245 -7.70 -10.34 3.84
N SER A 246 -8.86 -9.73 4.07
CA SER A 246 -9.53 -9.77 5.39
C SER A 246 -9.91 -11.19 5.78
N ARG A 247 -10.50 -11.98 4.87
CA ARG A 247 -10.83 -13.39 5.12
C ARG A 247 -9.60 -14.24 5.45
N LEU A 248 -8.51 -14.06 4.70
CA LEU A 248 -7.28 -14.83 4.90
C LEU A 248 -6.63 -14.52 6.25
N ILE A 249 -6.58 -13.24 6.65
CA ILE A 249 -6.09 -12.83 7.97
C ILE A 249 -7.04 -13.32 9.07
N ALA A 250 -8.35 -13.10 8.93
CA ALA A 250 -9.36 -13.54 9.91
C ALA A 250 -9.31 -15.06 10.14
N LYS A 251 -9.14 -15.85 9.06
CA LYS A 251 -8.96 -17.30 9.14
C LYS A 251 -7.72 -17.67 9.95
N LYS A 252 -6.58 -17.01 9.73
CA LYS A 252 -5.34 -17.26 10.48
C LYS A 252 -5.44 -16.87 11.95
N LEU A 253 -6.23 -15.84 12.25
CA LEU A 253 -6.53 -15.38 13.61
C LEU A 253 -7.67 -16.17 14.29
N ASN A 254 -8.29 -17.15 13.60
CA ASN A 254 -9.47 -17.90 14.05
C ASN A 254 -10.67 -17.01 14.42
N LEU A 255 -10.88 -15.91 13.69
CA LEU A 255 -12.02 -15.02 13.89
C LEU A 255 -13.28 -15.54 13.19
N THR A 256 -14.43 -15.43 13.85
CA THR A 256 -15.74 -15.65 13.23
C THR A 256 -16.21 -14.41 12.46
N ASP A 257 -17.19 -14.57 11.58
CA ASP A 257 -17.77 -13.47 10.80
C ASP A 257 -18.44 -12.37 11.66
N GLN A 258 -18.67 -12.63 12.94
CA GLN A 258 -19.20 -11.65 13.90
C GLN A 258 -18.09 -10.88 14.65
N GLN A 259 -16.83 -11.32 14.54
CA GLN A 259 -15.69 -10.73 15.26
C GLN A 259 -14.88 -9.75 14.40
N TYR A 260 -15.14 -9.69 13.09
CA TYR A 260 -14.47 -8.75 12.21
C TYR A 260 -15.37 -8.15 11.13
N GLY A 261 -14.93 -7.03 10.57
CA GLY A 261 -15.61 -6.32 9.49
C GLY A 261 -14.63 -5.62 8.56
N VAL A 262 -15.13 -5.23 7.39
CA VAL A 262 -14.36 -4.53 6.36
C VAL A 262 -14.99 -3.19 6.07
N ALA A 263 -14.18 -2.13 6.05
CA ALA A 263 -14.62 -0.78 5.66
C ALA A 263 -13.56 -0.07 4.82
N PHE A 264 -13.95 1.09 4.27
CA PHE A 264 -13.13 1.89 3.37
C PHE A 264 -13.00 3.32 3.89
N GLN A 265 -11.75 3.76 4.07
CA GLN A 265 -11.36 5.11 4.50
C GLN A 265 -11.02 6.00 3.31
N SER A 266 -10.61 7.25 3.56
CA SER A 266 -10.02 8.14 2.54
C SER A 266 -10.89 8.34 1.29
N ARG A 267 -11.81 9.31 1.33
CA ARG A 267 -12.67 9.69 0.19
C ARG A 267 -12.56 11.17 -0.17
N LEU A 268 -12.74 11.48 -1.45
CA LEU A 268 -12.70 12.85 -1.99
C LEU A 268 -13.91 13.17 -2.87
N GLY A 269 -14.41 14.40 -2.73
CA GLY A 269 -15.47 14.93 -3.58
C GLY A 269 -16.84 14.36 -3.24
N ARG A 270 -17.79 14.49 -4.17
CA ARG A 270 -19.19 14.09 -3.99
C ARG A 270 -19.59 12.81 -4.74
N ALA A 271 -18.67 12.24 -5.52
CA ALA A 271 -18.92 10.98 -6.21
C ALA A 271 -19.16 9.86 -5.20
N LYS A 272 -19.81 8.76 -5.63
CA LYS A 272 -19.96 7.56 -4.79
C LYS A 272 -18.64 6.80 -4.70
N TRP A 273 -18.24 6.46 -3.49
CA TRP A 273 -17.04 5.67 -3.20
C TRP A 273 -17.44 4.27 -2.70
N ILE A 274 -16.49 3.35 -2.65
CA ILE A 274 -16.70 2.00 -2.12
C ILE A 274 -17.18 2.06 -0.67
N GLU A 275 -18.20 1.26 -0.37
CA GLU A 275 -18.85 1.13 0.94
C GLU A 275 -18.58 -0.24 1.59
N PRO A 276 -18.67 -0.33 2.94
CA PRO A 276 -19.06 0.73 3.88
C PRO A 276 -17.94 1.71 4.19
N TYR A 277 -18.28 2.96 4.51
CA TYR A 277 -17.28 3.95 4.89
C TYR A 277 -16.86 3.78 6.35
N THR A 278 -15.55 3.83 6.62
CA THR A 278 -15.00 3.62 7.97
C THR A 278 -15.65 4.53 9.00
N ASP A 279 -15.82 5.83 8.71
CA ASP A 279 -16.46 6.79 9.61
C ASP A 279 -17.93 6.44 9.95
N LYS A 280 -18.66 5.83 9.02
CA LYS A 280 -20.04 5.38 9.24
C LYS A 280 -20.10 4.03 9.93
N TYR A 281 -19.19 3.13 9.58
CA TYR A 281 -19.09 1.81 10.18
C TYR A 281 -18.78 1.88 11.69
N LEU A 282 -17.98 2.86 12.14
CA LEU A 282 -17.76 3.10 13.57
C LEU A 282 -19.06 3.41 14.33
N ILE A 283 -20.03 4.09 13.71
CA ILE A 283 -21.33 4.37 14.33
C ILE A 283 -22.11 3.05 14.49
N GLU A 284 -22.06 2.18 13.49
CA GLU A 284 -22.72 0.87 13.54
C GLU A 284 -22.10 -0.02 14.62
N LEU A 285 -20.77 -0.05 14.74
CA LEU A 285 -20.07 -0.82 15.78
C LEU A 285 -20.38 -0.30 17.19
N SER A 286 -20.41 1.01 17.38
CA SER A 286 -20.80 1.63 18.66
C SER A 286 -22.24 1.24 19.06
N LYS A 287 -23.19 1.24 18.11
CA LYS A 287 -24.57 0.78 18.33
C LYS A 287 -24.66 -0.71 18.69
N LYS A 288 -23.72 -1.53 18.23
CA LYS A 288 -23.60 -2.94 18.60
C LYS A 288 -22.96 -3.16 19.98
N GLY A 289 -22.59 -2.09 20.68
CA GLY A 289 -22.00 -2.17 22.01
C GLY A 289 -20.50 -2.51 22.03
N ILE A 290 -19.83 -2.54 20.88
CA ILE A 290 -18.37 -2.74 20.82
C ILE A 290 -17.68 -1.60 21.56
N LYS A 291 -16.75 -1.92 22.46
CA LYS A 291 -16.02 -0.93 23.28
C LYS A 291 -14.55 -0.84 22.90
N LYS A 292 -13.90 -1.99 22.69
CA LYS A 292 -12.49 -2.14 22.35
C LYS A 292 -12.37 -2.56 20.89
N LEU A 293 -11.96 -1.63 20.04
CA LEU A 293 -11.85 -1.84 18.60
C LEU A 293 -10.37 -1.89 18.18
N MET A 294 -9.96 -2.95 17.50
CA MET A 294 -8.67 -3.00 16.82
C MET A 294 -8.88 -2.67 15.34
N VAL A 295 -8.13 -1.70 14.82
CA VAL A 295 -8.17 -1.33 13.40
C VAL A 295 -6.87 -1.72 12.73
N VAL A 296 -6.99 -2.44 11.61
CA VAL A 296 -5.88 -2.88 10.77
C VAL A 296 -6.05 -2.24 9.39
N CYS A 297 -4.96 -1.81 8.77
CA CYS A 297 -4.97 -1.11 7.49
C CYS A 297 -4.21 -1.87 6.39
N PRO A 298 -4.70 -3.01 5.85
CA PRO A 298 -3.89 -3.90 5.02
C PRO A 298 -3.46 -3.29 3.68
N SER A 299 -4.18 -2.32 3.11
CA SER A 299 -3.70 -1.65 1.88
C SER A 299 -2.44 -0.80 2.07
N PHE A 300 -1.98 -0.62 3.32
CA PHE A 300 -0.88 0.27 3.67
C PHE A 300 0.23 -0.53 4.35
N PRO A 301 1.13 -1.17 3.59
CA PRO A 301 2.31 -1.84 4.16
C PRO A 301 3.27 -0.88 4.85
N VAL A 302 3.13 0.43 4.62
CA VAL A 302 3.95 1.49 5.23
C VAL A 302 3.03 2.57 5.79
N ASP A 303 3.33 3.03 7.00
CA ASP A 303 2.53 4.03 7.71
C ASP A 303 2.56 5.37 6.99
N CYS A 304 1.41 6.01 6.91
CA CYS A 304 1.21 7.21 6.12
C CYS A 304 0.11 8.11 6.70
N LEU A 305 -0.29 9.13 5.94
CA LEU A 305 -1.34 10.06 6.36
C LEU A 305 -2.65 9.32 6.64
N GLU A 306 -3.00 8.37 5.77
CA GLU A 306 -4.22 7.58 5.85
C GLU A 306 -4.25 6.67 7.08
N THR A 307 -3.14 6.08 7.49
CA THR A 307 -3.11 5.25 8.71
C THR A 307 -3.05 6.14 9.95
N LEU A 308 -1.98 6.93 10.09
CA LEU A 308 -1.67 7.63 11.32
C LEU A 308 -2.65 8.78 11.62
N GLU A 309 -3.01 9.60 10.63
CA GLU A 309 -3.94 10.72 10.86
C GLU A 309 -5.39 10.26 10.79
N GLU A 310 -5.79 9.61 9.70
CA GLU A 310 -7.21 9.32 9.49
C GLU A 310 -7.76 8.26 10.45
N ILE A 311 -6.96 7.24 10.77
CA ILE A 311 -7.35 6.21 11.73
C ILE A 311 -6.79 6.51 13.11
N GLY A 312 -5.47 6.67 13.22
CA GLY A 312 -4.79 6.82 14.50
C GLY A 312 -5.25 8.02 15.31
N ILE A 313 -5.60 9.14 14.66
CA ILE A 313 -6.07 10.35 15.35
C ILE A 313 -7.58 10.55 15.17
N ARG A 314 -8.05 10.61 13.92
CA ARG A 314 -9.42 11.04 13.62
C ARG A 314 -10.46 9.98 13.94
N ALA A 315 -10.25 8.73 13.52
CA ALA A 315 -11.14 7.62 13.87
C ALA A 315 -11.12 7.35 15.37
N GLN A 316 -9.93 7.38 16.01
CA GLN A 316 -9.82 7.24 17.46
C GLN A 316 -10.62 8.31 18.22
N SER A 317 -10.48 9.58 17.84
CA SER A 317 -11.26 10.68 18.43
C SER A 317 -12.76 10.51 18.19
N GLN A 318 -13.16 10.00 17.02
CA GLN A 318 -14.55 9.70 16.73
C GLN A 318 -15.08 8.56 17.61
N TRP A 319 -14.29 7.50 17.80
CA TRP A 319 -14.67 6.34 18.62
C TRP A 319 -14.97 6.73 20.06
N GLN A 320 -14.12 7.56 20.66
CA GLN A 320 -14.32 8.10 22.01
C GLN A 320 -15.63 8.91 22.11
N ARG A 321 -15.92 9.77 21.13
CA ARG A 321 -17.18 10.54 21.10
C ARG A 321 -18.42 9.67 20.93
N LEU A 322 -18.27 8.49 20.31
CA LEU A 322 -19.35 7.49 20.16
C LEU A 322 -19.50 6.60 21.41
N GLY A 323 -18.78 6.88 22.50
CA GLY A 323 -18.84 6.11 23.74
C GLY A 323 -18.11 4.76 23.70
N GLY A 324 -17.22 4.58 22.71
CA GLY A 324 -16.24 3.48 22.71
C GLY A 324 -15.11 3.76 23.69
N GLU A 325 -14.53 2.71 24.27
CA GLU A 325 -13.44 2.83 25.25
C GLU A 325 -12.11 3.12 24.54
N THR A 326 -11.68 2.20 23.68
CA THR A 326 -10.37 2.27 23.03
C THR A 326 -10.47 1.83 21.58
N LEU A 327 -9.90 2.64 20.69
CA LEU A 327 -9.57 2.24 19.33
C LEU A 327 -8.04 2.14 19.24
N LYS A 328 -7.53 0.93 18.99
CA LYS A 328 -6.10 0.67 18.77
C LYS A 328 -5.86 0.49 17.27
N LEU A 329 -5.13 1.42 16.67
CA LEU A 329 -4.57 1.22 15.34
C LEU A 329 -3.36 0.28 15.46
N ILE A 330 -3.36 -0.80 14.69
CA ILE A 330 -2.17 -1.62 14.46
C ILE A 330 -1.26 -0.86 13.49
N PRO A 331 0.04 -0.68 13.80
CA PRO A 331 0.97 -0.08 12.87
C PRO A 331 0.97 -0.79 11.52
N SER A 332 1.36 -0.09 10.46
CA SER A 332 1.68 -0.76 9.21
C SER A 332 2.87 -1.70 9.37
N LEU A 333 3.05 -2.64 8.42
CA LEU A 333 4.19 -3.57 8.45
C LEU A 333 5.54 -2.84 8.46
N ASN A 334 5.63 -1.64 7.88
CA ASN A 334 6.82 -0.80 7.82
C ASN A 334 8.06 -1.63 7.44
N ALA A 335 9.04 -1.76 8.34
CA ALA A 335 10.22 -2.59 8.15
C ALA A 335 10.26 -3.81 9.10
N HIS A 336 9.09 -4.35 9.45
CA HIS A 336 8.95 -5.52 10.33
C HIS A 336 9.73 -6.72 9.76
N PRO A 337 10.52 -7.46 10.56
CA PRO A 337 11.40 -8.52 10.04
C PRO A 337 10.67 -9.60 9.22
N GLN A 338 9.48 -10.01 9.63
CA GLN A 338 8.67 -10.98 8.89
C GLN A 338 8.29 -10.45 7.49
N TRP A 339 7.97 -9.15 7.39
CA TRP A 339 7.60 -8.50 6.14
C TRP A 339 8.80 -8.29 5.22
N VAL A 340 9.95 -7.89 5.78
CA VAL A 340 11.22 -7.80 5.06
C VAL A 340 11.56 -9.16 4.41
N ASN A 341 11.44 -10.24 5.18
CA ASN A 341 11.63 -11.60 4.69
C ASN A 341 10.61 -12.00 3.63
N ALA A 342 9.34 -11.59 3.77
CA ALA A 342 8.29 -11.84 2.79
C ALA A 342 8.62 -11.18 1.44
N ILE A 343 9.03 -9.91 1.43
CA ILE A 343 9.48 -9.23 0.21
C ILE A 343 10.67 -9.95 -0.43
N ALA A 344 11.67 -10.33 0.36
CA ALA A 344 12.84 -11.04 -0.15
C ALA A 344 12.46 -12.39 -0.79
N LYS A 345 11.54 -13.14 -0.18
CA LYS A 345 11.02 -14.40 -0.73
C LYS A 345 10.22 -14.16 -2.01
N MET A 346 9.34 -13.16 -2.06
CA MET A 346 8.58 -12.81 -3.27
C MET A 346 9.50 -12.40 -4.41
N ALA A 347 10.53 -11.59 -4.14
CA ALA A 347 11.52 -11.20 -5.14
C ALA A 347 12.26 -12.42 -5.70
N LYS A 348 12.78 -13.31 -4.84
CA LYS A 348 13.47 -14.54 -5.28
C LYS A 348 12.55 -15.47 -6.06
N LYS A 349 11.30 -15.65 -5.61
CA LYS A 349 10.27 -16.45 -6.31
C LYS A 349 9.95 -15.89 -7.69
N SER A 350 9.89 -14.56 -7.85
CA SER A 350 9.58 -13.90 -9.13
C SER A 350 10.64 -14.14 -10.22
N LEU A 351 11.85 -14.52 -9.82
CA LEU A 351 12.94 -14.84 -10.73
C LEU A 351 12.96 -16.31 -11.16
N GLN A 352 11.96 -17.10 -10.75
CA GLN A 352 11.97 -18.56 -10.88
C GLN A 352 13.24 -19.20 -10.29
N LEU A 353 13.84 -18.57 -9.27
CA LEU A 353 15.02 -19.12 -8.59
C LEU A 353 14.69 -20.28 -7.63
N PHE A 354 13.45 -20.78 -7.66
CA PHE A 354 13.00 -21.99 -6.95
C PHE A 354 12.03 -22.79 -7.79
#